data_AF-A0A837L9G5-F1
#
_entry.id   AF-A0A837L9G5-F1
#
_cell.length_a   1.000
_cell.length_b   1.000
_cell.length_c   1.000
_cell.angle_alpha   90.00
_cell.angle_beta   90.00
_cell.angle_gamma   90.00
#
_symmetry.space_group_name_H-M   'P 1'
#
loop_
_entity.id
_entity.type
_entity.pdbx_description
1 polymer ?
#
loop_
_entity_poly.entity_id
_entity_poly.type
_entity_poly.pdbx_seq_one_letter_code
_entity_poly.pdbx_strand_id
1 'polypeptide(L)'
;MFSGLLIILLPLIAGYLIPLHRESALRLINRFLSWIVYVILFFMGISLAFLDNLATNLLSILHYSVVTVVVILLCNIAALFWLERTVPWKNHHHQEKLPSRIAMALESLKLCGVVVLGFLLGLTGWAFLQHATEASEYTLIFLLFLIGIQLRNNGMTLKQIVLNRRGMMVAVIVVASSMVAGIINAFILDLPLKTGLAMASGFGWYSLSGILLTESFGPVIGSAAFFNDLARELLAIMLIPGLVRRSRSTALGLCGATSMDFTLPVLQRSGGLEMVPAAIVHGFILSLLVPVLMAVFSA
;
A
#
# COMPACT_ATOMS: atom_id res chain seq x y z
N MET A 1 13.69 8.28 -18.52
CA MET A 1 14.10 8.57 -17.13
C MET A 1 13.23 9.65 -16.48
N PHE A 2 13.28 10.93 -16.87
CA PHE A 2 12.44 11.97 -16.22
C PHE A 2 10.94 11.94 -16.57
N SER A 3 10.56 11.36 -17.71
CA SER A 3 9.15 11.36 -18.16
C SER A 3 8.21 10.60 -17.20
N GLY A 4 8.57 9.37 -16.79
CA GLY A 4 7.75 8.59 -15.84
C GLY A 4 7.65 9.23 -14.45
N LEU A 5 8.76 9.77 -13.95
CA LEU A 5 8.77 10.49 -12.66
C LEU A 5 7.91 11.76 -12.69
N LEU A 6 7.93 12.50 -13.81
CA LEU A 6 7.08 13.67 -14.01
C LEU A 6 5.59 13.29 -14.15
N ILE A 7 5.28 12.20 -14.86
CA ILE A 7 3.90 11.69 -14.98
C ILE A 7 3.31 11.35 -13.61
N ILE A 8 4.14 10.91 -12.66
CA ILE A 8 3.67 10.56 -11.31
C ILE A 8 3.61 11.80 -10.40
N LEU A 9 4.69 12.58 -10.33
CA LEU A 9 4.80 13.67 -9.36
C LEU A 9 4.00 14.91 -9.76
N LEU A 10 3.87 15.22 -11.05
CA LEU A 10 3.19 16.43 -11.50
C LEU A 10 1.70 16.44 -11.17
N PRO A 11 0.90 15.38 -11.46
CA PRO A 11 -0.51 15.33 -11.07
C PRO A 11 -0.67 15.38 -9.55
N LEU A 12 0.19 14.67 -8.81
CA LEU A 12 0.17 14.66 -7.35
C LEU A 12 0.41 16.06 -6.77
N ILE A 13 1.44 16.76 -7.23
CA ILE A 13 1.75 18.14 -6.81
C ILE A 13 0.60 19.07 -7.22
N ALA A 14 0.12 18.98 -8.45
CA ALA A 14 -0.98 19.80 -8.96
C ALA A 14 -2.24 19.64 -8.10
N GLY A 15 -2.59 18.40 -7.72
CA GLY A 15 -3.69 18.14 -6.80
C GLY A 15 -3.43 18.70 -5.40
N TYR A 16 -2.21 18.54 -4.88
CA TYR A 16 -1.82 19.05 -3.56
C TYR A 16 -1.91 20.57 -3.43
N LEU A 17 -1.76 21.30 -4.53
CA LEU A 17 -1.89 22.76 -4.56
C LEU A 17 -3.34 23.25 -4.48
N ILE A 18 -4.34 22.36 -4.54
CA ILE A 18 -5.76 22.72 -4.49
C ILE A 18 -6.31 22.55 -3.06
N PRO A 19 -6.47 23.64 -2.29
CA PRO A 19 -7.12 23.58 -0.98
C PRO A 19 -8.64 23.46 -1.15
N LEU A 20 -9.25 22.50 -0.47
CA LEU A 20 -10.70 22.32 -0.41
C LEU A 20 -11.20 22.53 1.01
N HIS A 21 -12.09 23.52 1.16
CA HIS A 21 -12.67 23.89 2.46
C HIS A 21 -14.03 23.22 2.71
N ARG A 22 -14.66 22.64 1.67
CA ARG A 22 -15.99 22.00 1.77
C ARG A 22 -15.86 20.51 2.04
N GLU A 23 -16.34 20.05 3.19
CA GLU A 23 -16.34 18.63 3.55
C GLU A 23 -17.13 17.74 2.58
N SER A 24 -18.17 18.28 1.92
CA SER A 24 -18.93 17.56 0.90
C SER A 24 -18.09 17.24 -0.34
N ALA A 25 -17.21 18.16 -0.75
CA ALA A 25 -16.30 17.94 -1.87
C ALA A 25 -15.25 16.88 -1.52
N LEU A 26 -14.71 16.90 -0.30
CA LEU A 26 -13.77 15.88 0.17
C LEU A 26 -14.40 14.49 0.23
N ARG A 27 -15.65 14.38 0.71
CA ARG A 27 -16.39 13.12 0.68
C ARG A 27 -16.61 12.60 -0.74
N LEU A 28 -16.90 13.49 -1.68
CA LEU A 28 -17.04 13.13 -3.09
C LEU A 28 -15.71 12.63 -3.68
N ILE A 29 -14.59 13.29 -3.40
CA ILE A 29 -13.25 12.86 -3.83
C ILE A 29 -12.92 11.49 -3.26
N ASN A 30 -13.13 11.27 -1.96
CA ASN A 30 -12.88 9.96 -1.34
C ASN A 30 -13.73 8.85 -1.97
N ARG A 31 -14.97 9.17 -2.36
CA ARG A 31 -15.84 8.25 -3.09
C ARG A 31 -15.28 7.94 -4.47
N PHE A 32 -14.86 8.96 -5.23
CA PHE A 32 -14.23 8.77 -6.55
C PHE A 32 -12.94 7.97 -6.45
N LEU A 33 -12.06 8.28 -5.49
CA LEU A 33 -10.84 7.51 -5.21
C LEU A 33 -11.17 6.03 -5.03
N SER A 34 -12.17 5.71 -4.20
CA SER A 34 -12.60 4.34 -3.97
C SER A 34 -13.06 3.66 -5.26
N TRP A 35 -13.92 4.30 -6.06
CA TRP A 35 -14.39 3.77 -7.34
C TRP A 35 -13.28 3.58 -8.35
N ILE A 36 -12.36 4.53 -8.43
CA ILE A 36 -11.23 4.47 -9.34
C ILE A 36 -10.34 3.27 -9.02
N VAL A 37 -10.11 2.95 -7.75
CA VAL A 37 -9.38 1.72 -7.38
C VAL A 37 -10.05 0.48 -7.97
N TYR A 38 -11.38 0.35 -7.88
CA TYR A 38 -12.09 -0.78 -8.50
C TYR A 38 -11.91 -0.81 -10.03
N VAL A 39 -12.03 0.34 -10.71
CA VAL A 39 -11.84 0.44 -12.16
C VAL A 39 -10.43 0.01 -12.56
N ILE A 40 -9.41 0.44 -11.82
CA ILE A 40 -8.04 0.11 -12.18
C ILE A 40 -7.71 -1.36 -11.91
N LEU A 41 -8.15 -1.92 -10.78
CA LEU A 41 -7.96 -3.34 -10.51
C LEU A 41 -8.65 -4.23 -11.55
N PHE A 42 -9.79 -3.77 -12.07
CA PHE A 42 -10.48 -4.41 -13.17
C PHE A 42 -9.62 -4.40 -14.45
N PHE A 43 -9.05 -3.25 -14.82
CA PHE A 43 -8.13 -3.16 -15.97
C PHE A 43 -6.87 -3.99 -15.78
N MET A 44 -6.27 -3.99 -14.59
CA MET A 44 -5.13 -4.86 -14.26
C MET A 44 -5.48 -6.33 -14.48
N GLY A 45 -6.68 -6.76 -14.07
CA GLY A 45 -7.19 -8.10 -14.36
C GLY A 45 -7.27 -8.40 -15.85
N ILE A 46 -7.82 -7.48 -16.64
CA ILE A 46 -7.87 -7.60 -18.11
C ILE A 46 -6.46 -7.74 -18.69
N SER A 47 -5.52 -6.88 -18.28
CA SER A 47 -4.14 -6.88 -18.78
C SER A 47 -3.41 -8.19 -18.48
N LEU A 48 -3.72 -8.85 -17.36
CA LEU A 48 -3.20 -10.18 -17.05
C LEU A 48 -3.65 -11.24 -18.05
N ALA A 49 -4.87 -11.14 -18.58
CA ALA A 49 -5.41 -12.12 -19.52
C ALA A 49 -4.73 -12.08 -20.90
N PHE A 50 -4.13 -10.93 -21.26
CA PHE A 50 -3.40 -10.73 -22.51
C PHE A 50 -1.92 -11.08 -22.43
N LEU A 51 -1.44 -11.61 -21.29
CA LEU A 51 -0.07 -12.07 -21.17
C LEU A 51 0.15 -13.36 -21.96
N ASP A 52 1.18 -13.36 -22.80
CA ASP A 52 1.73 -14.59 -23.37
C ASP A 52 2.19 -15.53 -22.24
N ASN A 53 2.18 -16.85 -22.49
CA ASN A 53 2.61 -17.85 -21.48
C ASN A 53 1.92 -17.66 -20.11
N LEU A 54 0.61 -17.47 -20.13
CA LEU A 54 -0.20 -17.08 -18.97
C LEU A 54 0.06 -17.91 -17.70
N ALA A 55 0.16 -19.24 -17.83
CA ALA A 55 0.42 -20.13 -16.70
C ALA A 55 1.76 -19.82 -16.01
N THR A 56 2.83 -19.63 -16.80
CA THR A 56 4.16 -19.30 -16.29
C THR A 56 4.16 -17.92 -15.63
N ASN A 57 3.50 -16.94 -16.24
CA ASN A 57 3.40 -15.59 -15.68
C ASN A 57 2.59 -15.55 -14.38
N LEU A 58 1.49 -16.30 -14.29
CA LEU A 58 0.70 -16.40 -13.06
C LEU A 58 1.49 -17.07 -11.92
N LEU A 59 2.30 -18.08 -12.24
CA LEU A 59 3.20 -18.72 -11.28
C LEU A 59 4.29 -17.73 -10.83
N SER A 60 4.88 -16.96 -11.74
CA SER A 60 5.84 -15.90 -11.41
C SER A 60 5.25 -14.84 -10.50
N ILE A 61 4.02 -14.39 -10.77
CA ILE A 61 3.29 -13.44 -9.91
C ILE A 61 3.19 -13.99 -8.48
N LEU A 62 2.71 -15.24 -8.34
CA LEU A 62 2.58 -15.87 -7.03
C LEU A 62 3.93 -16.00 -6.31
N HIS A 63 4.95 -16.47 -7.02
CA HIS A 63 6.31 -16.63 -6.47
C HIS A 63 6.87 -15.29 -5.98
N TYR A 64 6.82 -14.26 -6.83
CA TYR A 64 7.30 -12.92 -6.51
C TYR A 64 6.53 -12.29 -5.34
N SER A 65 5.21 -12.44 -5.30
CA SER A 65 4.40 -11.94 -4.18
C SER A 65 4.75 -12.63 -2.87
N VAL A 66 4.79 -13.98 -2.85
CA VAL A 66 5.03 -14.74 -1.61
C VAL A 66 6.41 -14.44 -1.04
N VAL A 67 7.46 -14.48 -1.88
CA VAL A 67 8.83 -14.16 -1.45
C VAL A 67 8.90 -12.73 -0.92
N THR A 68 8.37 -11.77 -1.68
CA THR A 68 8.41 -10.35 -1.31
C THR A 68 7.70 -10.10 0.02
N VAL A 69 6.49 -10.64 0.22
CA VAL A 69 5.72 -10.51 1.47
C VAL A 69 6.50 -11.08 2.64
N VAL A 70 7.02 -12.30 2.50
CA VAL A 70 7.71 -12.98 3.59
C VAL A 70 8.96 -12.22 3.99
N VAL A 71 9.79 -11.82 3.04
CA VAL A 71 11.04 -11.09 3.30
C VAL A 71 10.74 -9.73 3.94
N ILE A 72 9.77 -8.96 3.40
CA ILE A 72 9.38 -7.65 3.99
C ILE A 72 8.87 -7.83 5.42
N LEU A 73 7.98 -8.79 5.66
CA LEU A 73 7.44 -9.02 6.99
C LEU A 73 8.53 -9.44 7.97
N LEU A 74 9.43 -10.35 7.59
CA LEU A 74 10.52 -10.79 8.46
C LEU A 74 11.46 -9.63 8.81
N CYS A 75 11.88 -8.83 7.83
CA CYS A 75 12.74 -7.66 8.04
C CYS A 75 12.05 -6.62 8.94
N ASN A 76 10.79 -6.28 8.66
CA ASN A 76 10.04 -5.30 9.45
C ASN A 76 9.81 -5.80 10.89
N ILE A 77 9.41 -7.07 11.06
CA ILE A 77 9.23 -7.70 12.37
C ILE A 77 10.53 -7.67 13.16
N ALA A 78 11.65 -8.08 12.55
CA ALA A 78 12.95 -8.10 13.22
C ALA A 78 13.37 -6.69 13.68
N ALA A 79 13.27 -5.69 12.79
CA ALA A 79 13.65 -4.32 13.09
C ALA A 79 12.74 -3.68 14.16
N LEU A 80 11.43 -3.93 14.11
CA LEU A 80 10.46 -3.38 15.06
C LEU A 80 10.52 -4.07 16.43
N PHE A 81 10.80 -5.37 16.47
CA PHE A 81 11.09 -6.05 17.75
C PHE A 81 12.37 -5.52 18.37
N TRP A 82 13.39 -5.24 17.55
CA TRP A 82 14.61 -4.61 18.04
C TRP A 82 14.33 -3.20 18.59
N LEU A 83 13.50 -2.41 17.92
CA LEU A 83 13.04 -1.12 18.42
C LEU A 83 12.29 -1.24 19.75
N GLU A 84 11.37 -2.17 19.87
CA GLU A 84 10.60 -2.36 21.12
C GLU A 84 11.52 -2.73 22.29
N ARG A 85 12.60 -3.47 22.04
CA ARG A 85 13.60 -3.79 23.06
C ARG A 85 14.43 -2.58 23.48
N THR A 86 14.79 -1.71 22.54
CA THR A 86 15.64 -0.53 22.83
C THR A 86 14.83 0.64 23.40
N VAL A 87 13.61 0.85 22.88
CA VAL A 87 12.72 1.93 23.30
C VAL A 87 11.31 1.35 23.53
N PRO A 88 11.07 0.67 24.66
CA PRO A 88 9.80 0.00 24.91
C PRO A 88 8.63 0.98 24.96
N TRP A 89 7.51 0.59 24.36
CA TRP A 89 6.25 1.32 24.44
C TRP A 89 5.34 0.65 25.48
N LYS A 90 5.59 1.00 26.73
CA LYS A 90 4.80 0.50 27.86
C LYS A 90 3.53 1.33 28.00
N ASN A 91 2.37 0.69 27.82
CA ASN A 91 1.07 1.17 28.29
C ASN A 91 0.19 -0.05 28.56
N HIS A 92 -0.62 -0.02 29.62
CA HIS A 92 -1.55 -1.09 29.96
C HIS A 92 -2.92 -0.73 29.40
N HIS A 93 -3.34 -1.42 28.34
CA HIS A 93 -4.69 -1.31 27.79
C HIS A 93 -5.32 -2.71 27.78
N HIS A 94 -6.55 -2.79 28.25
CA HIS A 94 -7.33 -4.03 28.19
C HIS A 94 -8.02 -4.10 26.84
N GLN A 95 -7.86 -5.21 26.12
CA GLN A 95 -8.44 -5.36 24.78
C GLN A 95 -9.96 -5.27 24.83
N GLU A 96 -10.52 -4.41 23.99
CA GLU A 96 -11.96 -4.32 23.79
C GLU A 96 -12.43 -5.38 22.78
N LYS A 97 -13.76 -5.53 22.63
CA LYS A 97 -14.35 -6.39 21.61
C LYS A 97 -13.83 -5.98 20.22
N LEU A 98 -13.09 -6.87 19.60
CA LEU A 98 -12.48 -6.64 18.30
C LEU A 98 -13.56 -6.48 17.21
N PRO A 99 -13.31 -5.66 16.18
CA PRO A 99 -14.15 -5.66 14.98
C PRO A 99 -14.07 -7.05 14.31
N SER A 100 -15.06 -7.37 13.48
CA SER A 100 -15.07 -8.63 12.74
C SER A 100 -13.92 -8.66 11.72
N ARG A 101 -12.79 -9.26 12.11
CA ARG A 101 -11.60 -9.39 11.27
C ARG A 101 -11.88 -10.15 9.97
N ILE A 102 -12.81 -11.10 10.00
CA ILE A 102 -13.24 -11.83 8.80
C ILE A 102 -13.98 -10.89 7.86
N ALA A 103 -14.88 -10.04 8.37
CA ALA A 103 -15.58 -9.07 7.53
C ALA A 103 -14.61 -8.07 6.89
N MET A 104 -13.63 -7.57 7.66
CA MET A 104 -12.60 -6.66 7.13
C MET A 104 -11.72 -7.35 6.09
N ALA A 105 -11.28 -8.58 6.35
CA ALA A 105 -10.51 -9.36 5.38
C ALA A 105 -11.33 -9.65 4.10
N LEU A 106 -12.63 -9.91 4.23
CA LEU A 106 -13.53 -10.06 3.09
C LEU A 106 -13.67 -8.76 2.30
N GLU A 107 -13.64 -7.59 2.93
CA GLU A 107 -13.63 -6.30 2.23
C GLU A 107 -12.38 -6.12 1.39
N SER A 108 -11.20 -6.39 1.92
CA SER A 108 -9.95 -6.39 1.14
C SER A 108 -9.96 -7.46 0.04
N LEU A 109 -10.54 -8.64 0.31
CA LEU A 109 -10.62 -9.74 -0.66
C LEU A 109 -11.59 -9.47 -1.81
N LYS A 110 -12.60 -8.59 -1.64
CA LYS A 110 -13.48 -8.15 -2.76
C LYS A 110 -12.67 -7.57 -3.92
N LEU A 111 -11.53 -6.95 -3.62
CA LEU A 111 -10.63 -6.38 -4.62
C LEU A 111 -10.01 -7.46 -5.50
N CYS A 112 -9.62 -8.60 -4.92
CA CYS A 112 -9.22 -9.77 -5.73
C CYS A 112 -10.36 -10.23 -6.64
N GLY A 113 -11.60 -10.21 -6.15
CA GLY A 113 -12.78 -10.55 -6.96
C GLY A 113 -12.89 -9.67 -8.21
N VAL A 114 -12.60 -8.37 -8.08
CA VAL A 114 -12.64 -7.42 -9.20
C VAL A 114 -11.53 -7.70 -10.23
N VAL A 115 -10.33 -8.03 -9.76
CA VAL A 115 -9.22 -8.48 -10.63
C VAL A 115 -9.60 -9.76 -11.37
N VAL A 116 -10.20 -10.74 -10.68
CA VAL A 116 -10.65 -12.00 -11.29
C VAL A 116 -11.74 -11.74 -12.34
N LEU A 117 -12.70 -10.85 -12.06
CA LEU A 117 -13.74 -10.48 -13.02
C LEU A 117 -13.13 -9.81 -14.27
N GLY A 118 -12.18 -8.89 -14.09
CA GLY A 118 -11.45 -8.28 -15.19
C GLY A 118 -10.69 -9.32 -16.01
N PHE A 119 -10.01 -10.24 -15.34
CA PHE A 119 -9.27 -11.33 -15.97
C PHE A 119 -10.17 -12.25 -16.80
N LEU A 120 -11.29 -12.71 -16.24
CA LEU A 120 -12.26 -13.55 -16.95
C LEU A 120 -12.84 -12.84 -18.19
N LEU A 121 -13.08 -11.54 -18.10
CA LEU A 121 -13.51 -10.75 -19.25
C LEU A 121 -12.39 -10.55 -20.27
N GLY A 122 -11.15 -10.35 -19.84
CA GLY A 122 -9.99 -10.27 -20.73
C GLY A 122 -9.79 -11.55 -21.57
N LEU A 123 -10.07 -12.72 -21.00
CA LEU A 123 -10.01 -14.01 -21.72
C LEU A 123 -11.00 -14.11 -22.89
N THR A 124 -12.01 -13.25 -22.97
CA THR A 124 -12.93 -13.20 -24.12
C THR A 124 -12.26 -12.67 -25.40
N GLY A 125 -11.10 -12.02 -25.28
CA GLY A 125 -10.31 -11.59 -26.43
C GLY A 125 -10.92 -10.45 -27.24
N TRP A 126 -11.89 -9.72 -26.70
CA TRP A 126 -12.51 -8.59 -27.40
C TRP A 126 -11.48 -7.50 -27.72
N ALA A 127 -11.38 -7.11 -29.00
CA ALA A 127 -10.38 -6.16 -29.49
C ALA A 127 -10.40 -4.79 -28.76
N PHE A 128 -11.57 -4.35 -28.28
CA PHE A 128 -11.69 -3.11 -27.50
C PHE A 128 -10.92 -3.17 -26.17
N LEU A 129 -10.80 -4.36 -25.56
CA LEU A 129 -10.11 -4.55 -24.27
C LEU A 129 -8.58 -4.41 -24.37
N GLN A 130 -8.02 -4.36 -25.58
CA GLN A 130 -6.58 -4.13 -25.78
C GLN A 130 -6.14 -2.72 -25.36
N HIS A 131 -7.07 -1.75 -25.28
CA HIS A 131 -6.81 -0.40 -24.78
C HIS A 131 -6.88 -0.30 -23.25
N ALA A 132 -7.00 -1.42 -22.53
CA ALA A 132 -7.09 -1.43 -21.07
C ALA A 132 -5.84 -0.81 -20.41
N THR A 133 -4.66 -0.98 -21.00
CA THR A 133 -3.39 -0.42 -20.48
C THR A 133 -3.35 1.11 -20.60
N GLU A 134 -3.71 1.67 -21.74
CA GLU A 134 -3.80 3.13 -21.90
C GLU A 134 -4.87 3.73 -20.98
N ALA A 135 -6.01 3.04 -20.85
CA ALA A 135 -7.06 3.43 -19.93
C ALA A 135 -6.58 3.40 -18.47
N SER A 136 -5.78 2.40 -18.06
CA SER A 136 -5.21 2.35 -16.71
C SER A 136 -4.22 3.48 -16.46
N GLU A 137 -3.41 3.88 -17.44
CA GLU A 137 -2.46 5.00 -17.32
C GLU A 137 -3.20 6.34 -17.08
N TYR A 138 -4.20 6.66 -17.90
CA TYR A 138 -4.99 7.89 -17.69
C TYR A 138 -5.74 7.87 -16.36
N THR A 139 -6.26 6.70 -15.98
CA THR A 139 -6.95 6.53 -14.71
C THR A 139 -6.00 6.70 -13.53
N LEU A 140 -4.74 6.24 -13.63
CA LEU A 140 -3.68 6.47 -12.64
C LEU A 140 -3.33 7.95 -12.50
N ILE A 141 -3.14 8.66 -13.61
CA ILE A 141 -2.85 10.11 -13.59
C ILE A 141 -3.95 10.87 -12.84
N PHE A 142 -5.21 10.54 -13.14
CA PHE A 142 -6.36 11.14 -12.45
C PHE A 142 -6.43 10.72 -10.98
N LEU A 143 -6.14 9.45 -10.65
CA LEU A 143 -6.04 8.96 -9.27
C LEU A 143 -4.99 9.76 -8.48
N LEU A 144 -3.78 9.93 -9.03
CA LEU A 144 -2.68 10.66 -8.40
C LEU A 144 -3.04 12.12 -8.14
N PHE A 145 -3.74 12.75 -9.09
CA PHE A 145 -4.27 14.10 -8.90
C PHE A 145 -5.24 14.17 -7.71
N LEU A 146 -6.22 13.25 -7.63
CA LEU A 146 -7.16 13.21 -6.52
C LEU A 146 -6.49 12.89 -5.17
N ILE A 147 -5.49 12.00 -5.17
CA ILE A 147 -4.66 11.71 -4.00
C ILE A 147 -3.95 12.98 -3.53
N GLY A 148 -3.39 13.77 -4.46
CA GLY A 148 -2.74 15.04 -4.14
C GLY A 148 -3.69 15.97 -3.37
N ILE A 149 -4.92 16.12 -3.86
CA ILE A 149 -5.96 16.91 -3.18
C ILE A 149 -6.28 16.31 -1.80
N GLN A 150 -6.45 14.99 -1.70
CA GLN A 150 -6.74 14.33 -0.44
C GLN A 150 -5.62 14.54 0.59
N LEU A 151 -4.35 14.41 0.19
CA LEU A 151 -3.19 14.61 1.06
C LEU A 151 -3.12 16.04 1.59
N ARG A 152 -3.40 17.05 0.75
CA ARG A 152 -3.45 18.45 1.18
C ARG A 152 -4.50 18.70 2.24
N ASN A 153 -5.65 18.05 2.09
CA ASN A 153 -6.84 18.31 2.88
C ASN A 153 -7.07 17.26 3.99
N ASN A 154 -6.10 16.37 4.24
CA ASN A 154 -6.15 15.33 5.27
C ASN A 154 -6.05 15.90 6.72
N GLY A 155 -6.02 17.23 6.88
CA GLY A 155 -6.13 17.91 8.18
C GLY A 155 -4.92 17.77 9.11
N MET A 156 -3.88 17.05 8.69
CA MET A 156 -2.68 16.83 9.49
C MET A 156 -1.72 18.01 9.40
N THR A 157 -1.50 18.66 10.54
CA THR A 157 -0.50 19.73 10.65
C THR A 157 0.90 19.15 10.82
N LEU A 158 1.91 19.80 10.25
CA LEU A 158 3.33 19.45 10.49
C LEU A 158 3.65 19.36 11.99
N LYS A 159 3.01 20.20 12.80
CA LYS A 159 3.15 20.18 14.26
C LYS A 159 2.68 18.86 14.87
N GLN A 160 1.55 18.29 14.43
CA GLN A 160 1.05 16.99 14.91
C GLN A 160 1.97 15.84 14.51
N ILE A 161 2.52 15.88 13.29
CA ILE A 161 3.47 14.88 12.78
C ILE A 161 4.74 14.89 13.66
N VAL A 162 5.31 16.07 13.90
CA VAL A 162 6.53 16.23 14.71
C VAL A 162 6.28 15.93 16.20
N LEU A 163 5.08 16.23 16.72
CA LEU A 163 4.73 15.92 18.11
C LEU A 163 4.72 14.41 18.38
N ASN A 164 4.26 13.60 17.42
CA ASN A 164 4.17 12.15 17.61
C ASN A 164 5.47 11.44 17.22
N ARG A 165 6.47 11.57 18.10
CA ARG A 165 7.79 10.93 17.93
C ARG A 165 7.69 9.41 17.73
N ARG A 166 6.71 8.74 18.35
CA ARG A 166 6.52 7.29 18.25
C ARG A 166 6.09 6.87 16.84
N GLY A 167 5.05 7.51 16.29
CA GLY A 167 4.58 7.23 14.92
C GLY A 167 5.68 7.48 13.89
N MET A 168 6.41 8.60 14.03
CA MET A 168 7.54 8.95 13.16
C MET A 168 8.68 7.92 13.24
N MET A 169 9.08 7.50 14.44
CA MET A 169 10.14 6.51 14.65
C MET A 169 9.78 5.16 14.01
N VAL A 170 8.55 4.69 14.21
CA VAL A 170 8.07 3.44 13.59
C VAL A 170 8.02 3.57 12.07
N ALA A 171 7.60 4.71 11.53
CA ALA A 171 7.61 4.96 10.08
C ALA A 171 9.02 4.87 9.49
N VAL A 172 10.00 5.56 10.08
CA VAL A 172 11.40 5.54 9.61
C VAL A 172 11.97 4.12 9.64
N ILE A 173 11.70 3.36 10.70
CA ILE A 173 12.19 1.99 10.82
C ILE A 173 11.55 1.07 9.79
N VAL A 174 10.23 1.19 9.55
CA VAL A 174 9.53 0.42 8.50
C VAL A 174 10.07 0.75 7.11
N VAL A 175 10.31 2.04 6.81
CA VAL A 175 10.95 2.44 5.54
C VAL A 175 12.31 1.78 5.40
N ALA A 176 13.19 1.95 6.39
CA ALA A 176 14.56 1.42 6.32
C ALA A 176 14.59 -0.11 6.20
N SER A 177 13.82 -0.81 7.03
CA SER A 177 13.76 -2.28 7.00
C SER A 177 13.08 -2.82 5.73
N SER A 178 12.10 -2.11 5.16
CA SER A 178 11.54 -2.47 3.86
C SER A 178 12.51 -2.22 2.71
N MET A 179 13.36 -1.18 2.77
CA MET A 179 14.41 -1.00 1.76
C MET A 179 15.43 -2.13 1.80
N VAL A 180 15.84 -2.55 3.00
CA VAL A 180 16.69 -3.75 3.17
C VAL A 180 16.00 -5.00 2.60
N ALA A 181 14.71 -5.19 2.87
CA ALA A 181 13.93 -6.27 2.28
C ALA A 181 13.88 -6.20 0.75
N GLY A 182 13.74 -5.01 0.16
CA GLY A 182 13.77 -4.80 -1.29
C GLY A 182 15.11 -5.19 -1.92
N ILE A 183 16.22 -4.88 -1.25
CA ILE A 183 17.56 -5.32 -1.67
C ILE A 183 17.66 -6.85 -1.62
N ILE A 184 17.21 -7.47 -0.53
CA ILE A 184 17.21 -8.94 -0.38
C ILE A 184 16.33 -9.59 -1.47
N ASN A 185 15.13 -9.05 -1.72
CA ASN A 185 14.23 -9.53 -2.76
C ASN A 185 14.86 -9.46 -4.15
N ALA A 186 15.59 -8.38 -4.45
CA ALA A 186 16.28 -8.25 -5.73
C ALA A 186 17.27 -9.42 -5.96
N PHE A 187 18.02 -9.81 -4.92
CA PHE A 187 18.95 -10.94 -5.01
C PHE A 187 18.26 -12.31 -5.04
N ILE A 188 17.22 -12.52 -4.22
CA ILE A 188 16.51 -13.81 -4.15
C ILE A 188 15.73 -14.09 -5.43
N LEU A 189 15.10 -13.06 -5.98
CA LEU A 189 14.23 -13.17 -7.17
C LEU A 189 14.97 -12.94 -8.48
N ASP A 190 16.28 -12.69 -8.44
CA ASP A 190 17.10 -12.32 -9.59
C ASP A 190 16.52 -11.14 -10.39
N LEU A 191 16.05 -10.12 -9.66
CA LEU A 191 15.47 -8.91 -10.20
C LEU A 191 16.47 -7.75 -10.14
N PRO A 192 16.38 -6.76 -11.05
CA PRO A 192 17.12 -5.52 -10.91
C PRO A 192 16.87 -4.88 -9.54
N LEU A 193 17.92 -4.33 -8.94
CA LEU A 193 17.86 -3.71 -7.60
C LEU A 193 16.72 -2.69 -7.47
N LYS A 194 16.52 -1.89 -8.52
CA LYS A 194 15.43 -0.92 -8.63
C LYS A 194 14.05 -1.56 -8.49
N THR A 195 13.82 -2.70 -9.15
CA THR A 195 12.56 -3.43 -9.11
C THR A 195 12.28 -3.97 -7.71
N GLY A 196 13.29 -4.59 -7.06
CA GLY A 196 13.14 -5.08 -5.68
C GLY A 196 12.84 -3.97 -4.68
N LEU A 197 13.51 -2.81 -4.80
CA LEU A 197 13.24 -1.63 -3.97
C LEU A 197 11.84 -1.07 -4.23
N ALA A 198 11.43 -0.94 -5.50
CA ALA A 198 10.12 -0.42 -5.87
C ALA A 198 8.97 -1.32 -5.35
N MET A 199 9.13 -2.64 -5.41
CA MET A 199 8.18 -3.61 -4.85
C MET A 199 8.05 -3.51 -3.31
N ALA A 200 9.09 -3.05 -2.62
CA ALA A 200 9.06 -2.88 -1.16
C ALA A 200 8.52 -1.50 -0.72
N SER A 201 8.47 -0.52 -1.62
CA SER A 201 8.03 0.86 -1.36
C SER A 201 6.53 1.06 -1.26
N GLY A 202 5.71 0.03 -1.52
CA GLY A 202 4.24 0.15 -1.49
C GLY A 202 3.66 0.27 -0.08
N PHE A 203 4.37 -0.20 0.95
CA PHE A 203 3.97 -0.13 2.37
C PHE A 203 2.50 -0.54 2.67
N GLY A 204 1.93 -1.49 1.93
CA GLY A 204 0.52 -1.90 2.09
C GLY A 204 -0.49 -1.12 1.24
N TRP A 205 -0.06 -0.10 0.50
CA TRP A 205 -0.92 0.64 -0.44
C TRP A 205 -1.01 -0.08 -1.80
N TYR A 206 -1.69 -1.22 -1.81
CA TYR A 206 -1.80 -2.11 -2.96
C TYR A 206 -2.37 -1.44 -4.21
N SER A 207 -3.28 -0.48 -4.04
CA SER A 207 -3.95 0.14 -5.18
C SER A 207 -2.98 1.00 -5.97
N LEU A 208 -2.11 1.75 -5.30
CA LEU A 208 -1.11 2.57 -5.97
C LEU A 208 0.05 1.72 -6.47
N SER A 209 0.49 0.74 -5.67
CA SER A 209 1.68 -0.05 -5.99
C SER A 209 1.49 -0.93 -7.23
N GLY A 210 0.32 -1.57 -7.36
CA GLY A 210 0.02 -2.44 -8.48
C GLY A 210 0.09 -1.74 -9.84
N ILE A 211 -0.40 -0.51 -9.90
CA ILE A 211 -0.55 0.23 -11.15
C ILE A 211 0.77 0.85 -11.55
N LEU A 212 1.40 1.59 -10.64
CA LEU A 212 2.67 2.27 -10.92
C LEU A 212 3.74 1.27 -11.39
N LEU A 213 3.77 0.08 -10.80
CA LEU A 213 4.72 -0.95 -11.20
C LEU A 213 4.28 -1.72 -12.45
N THR A 214 2.98 -1.78 -12.75
CA THR A 214 2.52 -2.29 -14.05
C THR A 214 3.01 -1.40 -15.18
N GLU A 215 2.87 -0.08 -15.04
CA GLU A 215 3.34 0.89 -16.03
C GLU A 215 4.88 0.88 -16.17
N SER A 216 5.60 0.73 -15.05
CA SER A 216 7.07 0.85 -15.04
C SER A 216 7.81 -0.46 -15.35
N PHE A 217 7.28 -1.59 -14.90
CA PHE A 217 7.95 -2.89 -14.94
C PHE A 217 7.09 -4.02 -15.54
N GLY A 218 5.89 -3.69 -16.03
CA GLY A 218 4.98 -4.63 -16.68
C GLY A 218 3.99 -5.33 -15.73
N PRO A 219 2.96 -5.99 -16.30
CA PRO A 219 1.81 -6.50 -15.53
C PRO A 219 2.16 -7.58 -14.50
N VAL A 220 3.24 -8.33 -14.72
CA VAL A 220 3.72 -9.38 -13.80
C VAL A 220 4.23 -8.75 -12.51
N ILE A 221 5.13 -7.77 -12.59
CA ILE A 221 5.69 -7.10 -11.40
C ILE A 221 4.62 -6.26 -10.71
N GLY A 222 3.79 -5.55 -11.48
CA GLY A 222 2.68 -4.79 -10.92
C GLY A 222 1.69 -5.66 -10.15
N SER A 223 1.24 -6.76 -10.74
CA SER A 223 0.36 -7.70 -10.04
C SER A 223 1.03 -8.33 -8.82
N ALA A 224 2.33 -8.66 -8.92
CA ALA A 224 3.08 -9.20 -7.80
C ALA A 224 3.14 -8.23 -6.61
N ALA A 225 3.34 -6.94 -6.89
CA ALA A 225 3.36 -5.88 -5.89
C ALA A 225 1.97 -5.62 -5.27
N PHE A 226 0.91 -5.61 -6.09
CA PHE A 226 -0.48 -5.53 -5.61
C PHE A 226 -0.79 -6.65 -4.61
N PHE A 227 -0.54 -7.91 -4.99
CA PHE A 227 -0.79 -9.05 -4.11
C PHE A 227 0.11 -9.04 -2.88
N ASN A 228 1.35 -8.55 -3.01
CA ASN A 228 2.24 -8.39 -1.86
C ASN A 228 1.65 -7.40 -0.84
N ASP A 229 1.27 -6.21 -1.26
CA ASP A 229 0.74 -5.20 -0.34
C ASP A 229 -0.64 -5.58 0.22
N LEU A 230 -1.48 -6.24 -0.59
CA LEU A 230 -2.77 -6.78 -0.13
C LEU A 230 -2.57 -7.88 0.92
N ALA A 231 -1.65 -8.83 0.68
CA ALA A 231 -1.34 -9.87 1.64
C ALA A 231 -0.79 -9.30 2.94
N ARG A 232 0.05 -8.25 2.87
CA ARG A 232 0.56 -7.55 4.06
C ARG A 232 -0.56 -6.90 4.87
N GLU A 233 -1.54 -6.27 4.22
CA GLU A 233 -2.72 -5.71 4.90
C GLU A 233 -3.52 -6.81 5.61
N LEU A 234 -3.85 -7.90 4.90
CA LEU A 234 -4.59 -9.04 5.46
C LEU A 234 -3.87 -9.67 6.65
N LEU A 235 -2.55 -9.89 6.52
CA LEU A 235 -1.72 -10.43 7.58
C LEU A 235 -1.64 -9.47 8.77
N ALA A 236 -1.53 -8.15 8.54
CA ALA A 236 -1.55 -7.16 9.60
C ALA A 236 -2.86 -7.23 10.40
N ILE A 237 -4.03 -7.21 9.74
CA ILE A 237 -5.35 -7.32 10.40
C ILE A 237 -5.40 -8.55 11.32
N MET A 238 -4.87 -9.68 10.86
CA MET A 238 -4.86 -10.92 11.63
C MET A 238 -3.86 -10.91 12.79
N LEU A 239 -2.68 -10.31 12.60
CA LEU A 239 -1.56 -10.34 13.55
C LEU A 239 -1.64 -9.26 14.63
N ILE A 240 -2.29 -8.11 14.38
CA ILE A 240 -2.36 -6.96 15.32
C ILE A 240 -2.77 -7.38 16.74
N PRO A 241 -3.87 -8.14 16.98
CA PRO A 241 -4.32 -8.42 18.35
C PRO A 241 -3.30 -9.22 19.17
N GLY A 242 -2.53 -10.09 18.51
CA GLY A 242 -1.46 -10.85 19.16
C GLY A 242 -0.21 -10.01 19.37
N LEU A 243 0.17 -9.22 18.36
CA LEU A 243 1.38 -8.39 18.41
C LEU A 243 1.26 -7.26 19.42
N VAL A 244 0.11 -6.60 19.57
CA VAL A 244 -0.06 -5.50 20.53
C VAL A 244 0.28 -5.92 21.97
N ARG A 245 0.04 -7.19 22.32
CA ARG A 245 0.38 -7.72 23.66
C ARG A 245 1.89 -7.89 23.88
N ARG A 246 2.66 -8.03 22.80
CA ARG A 246 4.11 -8.31 22.85
C ARG A 246 4.97 -7.10 22.45
N SER A 247 4.58 -6.40 21.39
CA SER A 247 5.21 -5.20 20.86
C SER A 247 4.17 -4.34 20.13
N ARG A 248 3.85 -3.19 20.72
CA ARG A 248 2.97 -2.18 20.10
C ARG A 248 3.63 -1.58 18.86
N SER A 249 4.94 -1.38 18.87
CA SER A 249 5.68 -0.88 17.71
C SER A 249 5.62 -1.84 16.52
N THR A 250 5.70 -3.16 16.78
CA THR A 250 5.58 -4.18 15.72
C THR A 250 4.15 -4.24 15.18
N ALA A 251 3.15 -4.20 16.07
CA ALA A 251 1.75 -4.18 15.65
C ALA A 251 1.44 -2.96 14.77
N LEU A 252 1.91 -1.77 15.17
CA LEU A 252 1.75 -0.55 14.39
C LEU A 252 2.50 -0.63 13.06
N GLY A 253 3.79 -0.98 13.08
CA GLY A 253 4.62 -0.91 11.88
C GLY A 253 4.26 -1.93 10.80
N LEU A 254 3.67 -3.08 11.17
CA LEU A 254 3.17 -4.04 10.18
C LEU A 254 1.95 -3.54 9.40
N CYS A 255 1.20 -2.59 9.94
CA CYS A 255 0.06 -1.99 9.26
C CYS A 255 0.49 -1.15 8.06
N GLY A 256 1.70 -0.60 8.07
CA GLY A 256 2.19 0.27 7.01
C GLY A 256 1.29 1.49 6.81
N ALA A 257 1.07 1.88 5.55
CA ALA A 257 0.21 3.01 5.18
C ALA A 257 -1.24 2.84 5.68
N THR A 258 -1.71 1.60 5.79
CA THR A 258 -3.10 1.27 6.18
C THR A 258 -3.42 1.55 7.65
N SER A 259 -2.41 1.95 8.44
CA SER A 259 -2.57 2.24 9.88
C SER A 259 -3.45 3.43 10.17
N MET A 260 -3.66 4.32 9.20
CA MET A 260 -4.50 5.51 9.36
C MET A 260 -5.96 5.29 8.95
N ASP A 261 -6.29 4.18 8.29
CA ASP A 261 -7.62 3.89 7.76
C ASP A 261 -8.08 2.44 8.04
N PHE A 262 -7.69 1.46 7.22
CA PHE A 262 -8.22 0.10 7.25
C PHE A 262 -7.87 -0.65 8.53
N THR A 263 -6.63 -0.55 8.99
CA THR A 263 -6.18 -1.26 10.21
C THR A 263 -6.37 -0.42 11.48
N LEU A 264 -6.73 0.86 11.34
CA LEU A 264 -6.92 1.77 12.48
C LEU A 264 -7.96 1.25 13.50
N PRO A 265 -9.15 0.76 13.11
CA PRO A 265 -10.12 0.22 14.07
C PRO A 265 -9.58 -0.97 14.85
N VAL A 266 -8.78 -1.84 14.21
CA VAL A 266 -8.18 -3.01 14.85
C VAL A 266 -7.10 -2.58 15.84
N LEU A 267 -6.23 -1.63 15.45
CA LEU A 267 -5.22 -1.04 16.33
C LEU A 267 -5.87 -0.37 17.54
N GLN A 268 -6.90 0.46 17.30
CA GLN A 268 -7.63 1.17 18.35
C GLN A 268 -8.24 0.20 19.38
N ARG A 269 -8.95 -0.83 18.93
CA ARG A 269 -9.60 -1.81 19.82
C ARG A 269 -8.61 -2.76 20.51
N SER A 270 -7.47 -3.03 19.87
CA SER A 270 -6.46 -3.94 20.41
C SER A 270 -5.47 -3.28 21.36
N GLY A 271 -5.06 -2.03 21.09
CA GLY A 271 -4.01 -1.34 21.87
C GLY A 271 -4.39 0.03 22.42
N GLY A 272 -5.65 0.43 22.24
CA GLY A 272 -6.26 1.58 22.88
C GLY A 272 -6.14 2.88 22.09
N LEU A 273 -6.90 3.87 22.54
CA LEU A 273 -6.98 5.21 21.93
C LEU A 273 -5.62 5.91 21.85
N GLU A 274 -4.69 5.59 22.75
CA GLU A 274 -3.35 6.18 22.77
C GLU A 274 -2.49 5.80 21.56
N MET A 275 -2.79 4.67 20.89
CA MET A 275 -2.07 4.28 19.67
C MET A 275 -2.58 5.04 18.44
N VAL A 276 -3.80 5.60 18.49
CA VAL A 276 -4.45 6.24 17.34
C VAL A 276 -3.61 7.40 16.77
N PRO A 277 -3.10 8.36 17.58
CA PRO A 277 -2.29 9.45 17.03
C PRO A 277 -0.99 8.95 16.37
N ALA A 278 -0.36 7.92 16.94
CA ALA A 278 0.84 7.34 16.35
C ALA A 278 0.52 6.57 15.06
N ALA A 279 -0.63 5.90 14.99
CA ALA A 279 -1.11 5.19 13.82
C ALA A 279 -1.43 6.12 12.66
N ILE A 280 -2.05 7.26 12.93
CA ILE A 280 -2.32 8.28 11.92
C ILE A 280 -1.01 8.89 11.40
N VAL A 281 -0.06 9.23 12.28
CA VAL A 281 1.23 9.79 11.86
C VAL A 281 2.07 8.79 11.08
N HIS A 282 2.11 7.54 11.53
CA HIS A 282 2.80 6.46 10.83
C HIS A 282 2.26 6.25 9.41
N GLY A 283 0.94 6.06 9.30
CA GLY A 283 0.27 5.78 8.02
C GLY A 283 0.44 6.94 7.05
N PHE A 284 0.25 8.18 7.52
CA PHE A 284 0.41 9.36 6.68
C PHE A 284 1.83 9.56 6.16
N ILE A 285 2.86 9.35 6.99
CA ILE A 285 4.26 9.45 6.54
C ILE A 285 4.51 8.42 5.43
N LEU A 286 4.06 7.18 5.64
CA LEU A 286 4.23 6.13 4.63
C LEU A 286 3.45 6.47 3.36
N SER A 287 2.18 6.87 3.45
CA SER A 287 1.38 7.30 2.30
C SER A 287 2.00 8.47 1.53
N LEU A 288 2.66 9.41 2.21
CA LEU A 288 3.40 10.47 1.52
C LEU A 288 4.65 9.95 0.80
N LEU A 289 5.33 8.95 1.38
CA LEU A 289 6.56 8.37 0.84
C LEU A 289 6.31 7.37 -0.30
N VAL A 290 5.17 6.65 -0.32
CA VAL A 290 4.88 5.63 -1.35
C VAL A 290 5.04 6.21 -2.77
N PRO A 291 4.32 7.27 -3.19
CA PRO A 291 4.43 7.76 -4.57
C PRO A 291 5.85 8.23 -4.91
N VAL A 292 6.55 8.84 -3.95
CA VAL A 292 7.89 9.39 -4.14
C VAL A 292 8.93 8.28 -4.31
N LEU A 293 8.96 7.32 -3.38
CA LEU A 293 9.92 6.22 -3.43
C LEU A 293 9.68 5.34 -4.66
N MET A 294 8.41 5.03 -4.96
CA MET A 294 8.06 4.29 -6.16
C MET A 294 8.49 5.02 -7.42
N ALA A 295 8.20 6.32 -7.56
CA ALA A 295 8.65 7.09 -8.72
C ALA A 295 10.18 7.07 -8.85
N VAL A 296 10.93 7.23 -7.75
CA VAL A 296 12.40 7.22 -7.75
C VAL A 296 12.97 5.87 -8.20
N PHE A 297 12.40 4.76 -7.73
CA PHE A 297 12.89 3.43 -8.09
C PHE A 297 12.37 2.93 -9.45
N SER A 298 11.25 3.48 -9.92
CA SER A 298 10.70 3.20 -11.26
C SER A 298 11.30 4.04 -12.39
N ALA A 299 12.15 5.04 -12.09
CA ALA A 299 12.71 5.99 -13.07
C ALA A 299 14.00 5.54 -13.77
#